data_AF-A0A9E5AVL8-F1
#
_entry.id   AF-A0A9E5AVL8-F1
#
_cell.length_a   1.000
_cell.length_b   1.000
_cell.length_c   1.000
_cell.angle_alpha   90.00
_cell.angle_beta   90.00
_cell.angle_gamma   90.00
#
_symmetry.space_group_name_H-M   'P 1'
#
loop_
_entity.id
_entity.type
_entity.pdbx_description
1 polymer ?
#
loop_
_entity_poly.entity_id
_entity_poly.type
_entity_poly.pdbx_seq_one_letter_code
_entity_poly.pdbx_strand_id
1 'polypeptide(L)'
;MTLAEAKARLTIHGLWRHFGFKGQPAKSCPCPFHEDRTSSFSVFRGRDGGDAFKCFAGCGGGDAVEFLALATRLPMPEACREFIRLAGGVSSAPKLILPPIESLGQLMERYLRKTADADEE
;
A
#
# COMPACT_ATOMS: atom_id res chain seq x y z
N MET A 1 -0.89 -18.56 7.78
CA MET A 1 0.38 -17.78 7.77
C MET A 1 0.13 -16.47 8.49
N THR A 2 0.97 -16.15 9.47
CA THR A 2 0.94 -14.88 10.21
C THR A 2 1.78 -13.82 9.48
N LEU A 3 1.61 -12.55 9.86
CA LEU A 3 2.42 -11.46 9.29
C LEU A 3 3.91 -11.61 9.61
N ALA A 4 4.25 -12.10 10.81
CA ALA A 4 5.63 -12.35 11.21
C ALA A 4 6.28 -13.45 10.34
N GLU A 5 5.56 -14.55 10.10
CA GLU A 5 6.01 -15.62 9.19
C GLU A 5 6.19 -15.12 7.76
N ALA A 6 5.29 -14.25 7.29
CA ALA A 6 5.41 -13.64 5.97
C ALA A 6 6.65 -12.75 5.88
N LYS A 7 6.93 -11.92 6.90
CA LYS A 7 8.10 -11.03 6.95
C LYS A 7 9.43 -11.79 6.98
N ALA A 8 9.44 -13.01 7.52
CA ALA A 8 10.61 -13.88 7.47
C ALA A 8 10.90 -14.44 6.06
N ARG A 9 9.90 -14.47 5.17
CA ARG A 9 10.00 -15.06 3.83
C ARG A 9 10.15 -14.01 2.72
N LEU A 10 9.41 -12.92 2.82
CA LEU A 10 9.35 -11.87 1.81
C LEU A 10 10.08 -10.63 2.31
N THR A 11 11.20 -10.31 1.67
CA THR A 11 12.06 -9.18 2.02
C THR A 11 11.86 -8.01 1.07
N ILE A 12 12.44 -6.85 1.39
CA ILE A 12 12.44 -5.70 0.47
C ILE A 12 13.15 -6.06 -0.83
N HIS A 13 14.22 -6.85 -0.77
CA HIS A 13 14.90 -7.39 -1.96
C HIS A 13 13.97 -8.29 -2.81
N GLY A 14 13.11 -9.07 -2.17
CA GLY A 14 12.10 -9.89 -2.84
C GLY A 14 11.06 -9.03 -3.56
N LEU A 15 10.50 -8.05 -2.85
CA LEU A 15 9.53 -7.10 -3.40
C LEU A 15 10.10 -6.27 -4.54
N TRP A 16 11.36 -5.83 -4.42
CA TRP A 16 12.05 -5.07 -5.45
C TRP A 16 12.09 -5.81 -6.78
N ARG A 17 12.43 -7.11 -6.72
CA ARG A 17 12.43 -7.99 -7.91
C ARG A 17 11.01 -8.26 -8.40
N HIS A 18 10.05 -8.47 -7.50
CA HIS A 18 8.66 -8.73 -7.85
C HIS A 18 8.03 -7.59 -8.66
N PHE A 19 8.27 -6.34 -8.26
CA PHE A 19 7.80 -5.15 -8.97
C PHE A 19 8.68 -4.73 -10.15
N GLY A 20 9.82 -5.38 -10.35
CA GLY A 20 10.72 -5.06 -11.47
C GLY A 20 11.37 -3.68 -11.36
N PHE A 21 11.60 -3.18 -10.14
CA PHE A 21 12.28 -1.90 -9.95
C PHE A 21 13.73 -1.97 -10.46
N LYS A 22 14.19 -0.89 -11.10
CA LYS A 22 15.55 -0.82 -11.65
C LYS A 22 16.60 -0.83 -10.53
N GLY A 23 17.77 -1.37 -10.83
CA GLY A 23 18.88 -1.44 -9.88
C GLY A 23 18.67 -2.50 -8.80
N GLN A 24 19.34 -2.32 -7.67
CA GLN A 24 19.26 -3.23 -6.53
C GLN A 24 19.12 -2.43 -5.23
N PRO A 25 18.35 -2.92 -4.25
CA PRO A 25 18.27 -2.29 -2.94
C PRO A 25 19.62 -2.38 -2.23
N ALA A 26 20.09 -1.24 -1.72
CA ALA A 26 21.37 -1.09 -1.04
C ALA A 26 21.27 -0.03 0.06
N LYS A 27 22.33 0.11 0.87
CA LYS A 27 22.40 1.16 1.90
C LYS A 27 22.31 2.59 1.33
N SER A 28 22.62 2.77 0.06
CA SER A 28 22.36 3.99 -0.70
C SER A 28 22.08 3.58 -2.15
N CYS A 29 20.90 3.91 -2.65
CA CYS A 29 20.48 3.70 -4.02
C CYS A 29 19.43 4.74 -4.45
N PRO A 30 19.16 4.89 -5.75
CA PRO A 30 18.04 5.69 -6.24
C PRO A 30 16.70 5.16 -5.71
N CYS A 31 15.83 6.07 -5.28
CA CYS A 31 14.48 5.70 -4.88
C CYS A 31 13.68 5.17 -6.08
N PRO A 32 13.00 4.02 -5.94
CA PRO A 32 12.16 3.50 -7.01
C PRO A 32 10.81 4.22 -7.12
N PHE A 33 10.45 5.05 -6.13
CA PHE A 33 9.13 5.67 -6.00
C PHE A 33 9.05 7.11 -6.54
N HIS A 34 10.17 7.71 -6.92
CA HIS A 34 10.25 9.01 -7.58
C HIS A 34 11.50 9.09 -8.46
N GLU A 35 11.62 10.12 -9.30
CA GLU A 35 12.85 10.36 -10.05
C GLU A 35 13.97 10.83 -9.10
N ASP A 36 14.94 9.96 -8.85
CA ASP A 36 16.01 10.21 -7.91
C ASP A 36 17.39 10.14 -8.59
N ARG A 37 18.12 11.26 -8.54
CA ARG A 37 19.45 11.39 -9.15
C ARG A 37 20.59 11.34 -8.13
N THR A 38 20.28 11.41 -6.83
CA THR A 38 21.28 11.57 -5.76
C THR A 38 21.31 10.39 -4.78
N SER A 39 20.61 9.30 -5.08
CA SER A 39 20.55 8.09 -4.25
C SER A 39 20.04 8.38 -2.83
N SER A 40 18.80 8.88 -2.76
CA SER A 40 18.11 9.23 -1.53
C SER A 40 17.48 8.05 -0.77
N PHE A 41 17.58 6.83 -1.29
CA PHE A 41 16.96 5.64 -0.72
C PHE A 41 17.99 4.73 -0.05
N SER A 42 17.63 4.21 1.12
CA SER A 42 18.48 3.32 1.90
C SER A 42 17.67 2.11 2.36
N VAL A 43 18.21 0.91 2.12
CA VAL A 43 17.73 -0.36 2.68
C VAL A 43 18.75 -0.87 3.68
N PHE A 44 18.28 -1.21 4.87
CA PHE A 44 19.10 -1.62 6.00
C PHE A 44 18.35 -2.63 6.88
N ARG A 45 19.05 -3.24 7.82
CA ARG A 45 18.42 -4.15 8.78
C ARG A 45 17.85 -3.36 9.96
N GLY A 46 16.55 -3.53 10.21
CA GLY A 46 15.82 -2.96 11.33
C GLY A 46 16.22 -3.55 12.68
N ARG A 47 15.73 -2.93 13.76
CA ARG A 47 15.99 -3.36 15.15
C ARG A 47 15.37 -4.71 15.50
N ASP A 48 14.27 -5.05 14.83
CA ASP A 48 13.59 -6.34 14.88
C ASP A 48 14.31 -7.42 14.07
N GLY A 49 15.45 -7.07 13.46
CA GLY A 49 16.21 -7.97 12.62
C GLY A 49 15.54 -8.26 11.29
N GLY A 50 14.55 -7.47 10.85
CA GLY A 50 13.92 -7.50 9.53
C GLY A 50 14.51 -6.48 8.55
N ASP A 51 14.10 -6.50 7.27
CA ASP A 51 14.52 -5.46 6.31
C ASP A 51 13.66 -4.21 6.50
N ALA A 52 14.32 -3.07 6.55
CA ALA A 52 13.72 -1.76 6.63
C ALA A 52 14.28 -0.84 5.55
N PHE A 53 13.51 0.19 5.19
CA PHE A 53 13.94 1.21 4.26
C PHE A 53 13.69 2.62 4.81
N LYS A 54 14.42 3.57 4.25
CA LYS A 54 14.16 5.00 4.42
C LYS A 54 14.48 5.73 3.13
N CYS A 55 13.56 6.59 2.72
CA CYS A 55 13.78 7.59 1.69
C CYS A 55 14.00 8.95 2.36
N PHE A 56 15.16 9.56 2.16
CA PHE A 56 15.50 10.86 2.74
C PHE A 56 14.86 12.04 1.99
N ALA A 57 14.37 11.82 0.76
CA ALA A 57 13.64 12.81 -0.04
C ALA A 57 12.14 12.92 0.27
N GLY A 58 11.62 12.15 1.23
CA GLY A 58 10.24 12.33 1.73
C GLY A 58 9.20 11.28 1.32
N CYS A 59 9.55 10.23 0.57
CA CYS A 59 8.61 9.13 0.28
C CYS A 59 8.22 8.30 1.51
N GLY A 60 8.92 8.48 2.64
CA GLY A 60 8.69 7.75 3.87
C GLY A 60 9.78 6.74 4.19
N GLY A 61 9.48 5.80 5.07
CA GLY A 61 10.37 4.75 5.50
C GLY A 61 9.62 3.80 6.43
N GLY A 62 10.10 2.57 6.52
CA GLY A 62 9.35 1.53 7.19
C GLY A 62 9.92 0.15 6.95
N ASP A 63 9.13 -0.87 7.27
CA ASP A 63 9.46 -2.26 7.01
C ASP A 63 9.05 -2.73 5.59
N ALA A 64 9.19 -4.03 5.32
CA ALA A 64 8.81 -4.63 4.04
C ALA A 64 7.30 -4.48 3.69
N VAL A 65 6.41 -4.40 4.69
CA VAL A 65 4.97 -4.20 4.47
C VAL A 65 4.70 -2.74 4.11
N GLU A 66 5.35 -1.80 4.79
CA GLU A 66 5.28 -0.37 4.44
C GLU A 66 5.87 -0.12 3.04
N PHE A 67 6.91 -0.84 2.65
CA PHE A 67 7.46 -0.79 1.29
C PHE A 67 6.42 -1.25 0.27
N LEU A 68 5.72 -2.36 0.54
CA LEU A 68 4.64 -2.85 -0.31
C LEU A 68 3.50 -1.82 -0.39
N ALA A 69 3.06 -1.30 0.75
CA ALA A 69 2.00 -0.30 0.82
C ALA A 69 2.33 0.94 -0.03
N LEU A 70 3.58 1.39 0.02
CA LEU A 70 4.07 2.49 -0.80
C LEU A 70 4.11 2.14 -2.29
N ALA A 71 4.56 0.93 -2.64
CA ALA A 71 4.62 0.46 -4.03
C ALA A 71 3.24 0.29 -4.68
N THR A 72 2.24 -0.18 -3.91
CA THR A 72 0.89 -0.48 -4.41
C THR A 72 -0.13 0.62 -4.11
N ARG A 73 0.24 1.61 -3.28
CA ARG A 73 -0.65 2.65 -2.73
C ARG A 73 -1.85 2.07 -1.97
N LEU A 74 -1.69 0.90 -1.37
CA LEU A 74 -2.74 0.27 -0.56
C LEU A 74 -2.73 0.81 0.87
N PRO A 75 -3.89 0.95 1.52
CA PRO A 75 -3.93 1.22 2.95
C PRO A 75 -3.33 0.06 3.74
N MET A 76 -2.77 0.34 4.91
CA MET A 76 -2.01 -0.64 5.71
C MET A 76 -2.72 -2.00 5.93
N PRO A 77 -4.03 -2.04 6.25
CA PRO A 77 -4.72 -3.31 6.44
C PRO A 77 -4.78 -4.17 5.17
N GLU A 78 -4.89 -3.54 3.99
CA GLU A 78 -4.89 -4.23 2.70
C GLU A 78 -3.47 -4.64 2.31
N ALA A 79 -2.48 -3.78 2.54
CA ALA A 79 -1.07 -4.09 2.33
C ALA A 79 -0.62 -5.31 3.14
N CYS A 80 -1.03 -5.43 4.41
CA CYS A 80 -0.74 -6.62 5.23
C CYS A 80 -1.30 -7.91 4.60
N ARG A 81 -2.53 -7.88 4.08
CA ARG A 81 -3.15 -9.06 3.46
C ARG A 81 -2.48 -9.42 2.15
N GLU A 82 -2.17 -8.41 1.34
CA GLU A 82 -1.47 -8.60 0.08
C GLU A 82 -0.04 -9.11 0.31
N PHE A 83 0.64 -8.62 1.33
CA PHE A 83 1.96 -9.09 1.71
C PHE A 83 1.96 -10.57 2.10
N ILE A 84 0.99 -11.00 2.92
CA ILE A 84 0.82 -12.42 3.27
C ILE A 84 0.54 -13.26 2.01
N ARG A 85 -0.28 -12.73 1.08
CA ARG A 85 -0.57 -13.39 -0.20
C ARG A 85 0.68 -13.60 -1.03
N LEU A 86 1.48 -12.55 -1.20
CA LEU A 86 2.74 -12.58 -1.96
C LEU A 86 3.81 -13.46 -1.30
N ALA A 87 3.80 -13.57 0.03
CA ALA A 87 4.68 -14.48 0.77
C ALA A 87 4.28 -15.97 0.65
N GLY A 88 3.25 -16.29 -0.15
CA GLY A 88 2.75 -17.64 -0.39
C GLY A 88 1.70 -18.11 0.62
N GLY A 89 1.17 -17.21 1.44
CA GLY A 89 -0.02 -17.48 2.25
C GLY A 89 -1.30 -17.35 1.43
N VAL A 90 -2.35 -18.09 1.79
CA VAL A 90 -3.71 -17.75 1.35
C VAL A 90 -4.21 -16.61 2.24
N SER A 91 -4.29 -15.39 1.70
CA SER A 91 -4.94 -14.30 2.42
C SER A 91 -6.45 -14.48 2.29
N SER A 92 -7.16 -14.54 3.43
CA SER A 92 -8.61 -14.38 3.42
C SER A 92 -8.89 -12.93 3.03
N ALA A 93 -9.22 -12.72 1.74
CA ALA A 93 -9.63 -11.42 1.25
C ALA A 93 -10.83 -10.94 2.08
N PRO A 94 -10.86 -9.67 2.53
CA PRO A 94 -12.11 -9.11 3.01
C PRO A 94 -13.03 -9.07 1.79
N LYS A 95 -14.26 -9.56 1.92
CA LYS A 95 -15.32 -9.19 0.99
C LYS A 95 -15.36 -7.65 1.02
N LEU A 96 -14.91 -7.01 -0.05
CA LEU A 96 -15.22 -5.60 -0.29
C LEU A 96 -16.75 -5.55 -0.43
N ILE A 97 -17.43 -5.22 0.67
CA ILE A 97 -18.80 -4.73 0.58
C ILE A 97 -18.64 -3.28 0.13
N LEU A 98 -18.44 -3.09 -1.17
CA LEU A 98 -18.66 -1.77 -1.75
C LEU A 98 -20.14 -1.46 -1.48
N PRO A 99 -20.50 -0.31 -0.89
CA PRO A 99 -21.88 0.11 -0.94
C PRO A 99 -22.31 0.09 -2.42
N PRO A 100 -23.55 -0.32 -2.74
CA PRO A 100 -24.06 -0.20 -4.10
C PRO A 100 -23.74 1.21 -4.58
N ILE A 101 -23.05 1.32 -5.72
CA ILE A 101 -22.83 2.62 -6.35
C ILE A 101 -24.24 3.14 -6.61
N GLU A 102 -24.69 4.14 -5.85
CA GLU A 102 -26.01 4.73 -6.08
C GLU A 102 -26.03 5.21 -7.52
N SER A 103 -26.98 4.72 -8.29
CA SER A 103 -27.16 5.19 -9.66
C SER A 103 -27.38 6.69 -9.65
N LEU A 104 -26.89 7.41 -10.67
CA LEU A 104 -27.18 8.84 -10.85
C LEU A 104 -28.69 9.14 -10.74
N GLY A 105 -29.55 8.19 -11.16
CA GLY A 105 -30.99 8.28 -10.99
C GLY A 105 -31.44 8.31 -9.52
N GLN A 106 -30.85 7.49 -8.65
CA GLN A 106 -31.15 7.47 -7.22
C GLN A 106 -30.70 8.77 -6.53
N LEU A 107 -29.56 9.31 -6.94
CA LEU A 107 -29.04 10.58 -6.43
C LEU A 107 -29.95 11.75 -6.84
N MET A 108 -30.41 11.75 -8.10
CA MET A 108 -31.33 12.76 -8.63
C MET A 108 -32.69 12.72 -7.92
N GLU A 109 -33.29 11.53 -7.71
CA GLU A 109 -34.56 11.42 -6.98
C GLU A 109 -34.47 11.93 -5.54
N ARG A 110 -33.32 11.74 -4.88
CA ARG A 110 -33.09 12.23 -3.53
C ARG A 110 -32.93 13.76 -3.51
N TYR A 111 -32.25 14.31 -4.49
CA TYR A 111 -32.13 15.76 -4.66
C TYR A 111 -33.50 16.40 -4.89
N LEU A 112 -34.30 15.84 -5.80
CA LEU A 112 -35.64 16.33 -6.12
C LEU A 112 -36.60 16.29 -4.92
N ARG A 113 -36.57 15.21 -4.12
CA ARG A 113 -37.35 15.14 -2.87
C ARG A 113 -36.95 16.25 -1.90
N LYS A 114 -35.64 16.42 -1.67
CA LYS A 114 -35.12 17.42 -0.73
C LYS A 114 -35.48 18.86 -1.14
N THR A 115 -35.59 19.13 -2.43
CA THR A 115 -35.99 20.46 -2.92
C THR A 115 -37.50 20.67 -2.93
N ALA A 116 -38.30 19.62 -2.94
CA ALA A 116 -39.76 19.72 -2.88
C ALA A 116 -40.27 20.06 -1.47
N ASP A 117 -39.55 19.64 -0.43
CA ASP A 117 -39.85 19.96 0.98
C ASP A 117 -39.32 21.34 1.43
N ALA A 118 -38.74 22.14 0.51
CA ALA A 118 -38.11 23.44 0.83
C ALA A 118 -39.00 24.66 0.50
N ASP A 119 -40.21 24.44 -0.02
CA ASP A 119 -41.17 25.49 -0.40
C ASP A 119 -42.33 25.66 0.60
N GLU A 120 -42.24 25.05 1.80
CA GLU A 120 -43.31 25.07 2.82
C GLU A 120 -42.86 25.68 4.16
N GLU A 121 -42.12 26.81 4.12
CA GLU A 121 -41.89 27.70 5.27
C GLU A 121 -42.09 29.18 4.93
#